data_AF-A0A177E697-F1
#
_entry.id   AF-A0A177E697-F1
#
_cell.length_a   1.000
_cell.length_b   1.000
_cell.length_c   1.000
_cell.angle_alpha   90.00
_cell.angle_beta   90.00
_cell.angle_gamma   90.00
#
_symmetry.space_group_name_H-M   'P 1'
#
loop_
_entity.id
_entity.type
_entity.pdbx_description
1 polymer ?
#
loop_
_entity_poly.entity_id
_entity_poly.type
_entity_poly.pdbx_seq_one_letter_code
_entity_poly.pdbx_strand_id
1 'polypeptide(L)'
;MPLATPLFPNLPPELRNEIYSYLSIPPSDSISLNSHLPLGLKTFTCKHTTINLIPTHHGSTSLLSLPRATFPESLEYSSHLLSNAITLQIGVHFHGRVNNFVQVDWNKKISTHLNKLAKSFPWLKKVAKYDIQILWEPVDGALKSKKGKRVAGQIPLDMVVCLTQLMDAEVKRKRGAVSVGLCMEHSFAIQNALAEHKFGLNTFLFNNGSGDHEFKKFVREVRMTAHEYHLPTHPHPRFLAVPSPGDSKEKALIRVQDGVVSWSEWTKGLLVMSRTLDAEAPRGSVLTQGKGEAEFPMCHLMAECVMR
;
A
#
# COMPACT_ATOMS: atom_id res chain seq x y z
N MET A 1 -29.24 -28.94 34.08
CA MET A 1 -27.90 -28.39 34.37
C MET A 1 -27.97 -26.89 34.18
N PRO A 2 -27.66 -26.06 35.19
CA PRO A 2 -27.61 -24.61 34.99
C PRO A 2 -26.47 -24.32 34.00
N LEU A 3 -26.81 -23.65 32.90
CA LEU A 3 -25.82 -23.16 31.94
C LEU A 3 -24.87 -22.24 32.70
N ALA A 4 -23.59 -22.59 32.76
CA ALA A 4 -22.57 -21.74 33.39
C ALA A 4 -22.69 -20.33 32.80
N THR A 5 -22.93 -19.35 33.66
CA THR A 5 -23.07 -17.95 33.23
C THR A 5 -21.77 -17.54 32.57
N PRO A 6 -21.78 -17.07 31.30
CA PRO A 6 -20.54 -16.67 30.64
C PRO A 6 -19.90 -15.53 31.45
N LEU A 7 -18.66 -15.73 31.88
CA LEU A 7 -17.94 -14.82 32.78
C LEU A 7 -17.53 -13.52 32.08
N PHE A 8 -17.27 -13.60 30.77
CA PHE A 8 -16.79 -12.48 29.97
C PHE A 8 -17.79 -11.30 29.85
N PRO A 9 -19.09 -11.50 29.55
CA PRO A 9 -20.05 -10.39 29.51
C PRO A 9 -20.23 -9.70 30.86
N ASN A 10 -19.94 -10.37 31.97
CA ASN A 10 -20.03 -9.81 33.31
C ASN A 10 -18.80 -8.97 33.69
N LEU A 11 -17.74 -8.95 32.86
CA LEU A 11 -16.61 -8.07 33.07
C LEU A 11 -17.02 -6.61 32.82
N PRO A 12 -16.52 -5.67 33.63
CA PRO A 12 -16.63 -4.24 33.36
C PRO A 12 -16.15 -3.89 31.93
N PRO A 13 -16.80 -2.93 31.25
CA PRO A 13 -16.44 -2.53 29.88
C PRO A 13 -14.96 -2.16 29.72
N GLU A 14 -14.34 -1.59 30.75
CA GLU A 14 -12.92 -1.20 30.75
C GLU A 14 -12.02 -2.43 30.57
N LEU A 15 -12.27 -3.50 31.34
CA LEU A 15 -11.50 -4.74 31.24
C LEU A 15 -11.75 -5.45 29.91
N ARG A 16 -12.97 -5.40 29.39
CA ARG A 16 -13.27 -5.97 28.05
C ARG A 16 -12.52 -5.21 26.95
N ASN A 17 -12.48 -3.89 27.01
CA ASN A 17 -11.72 -3.07 26.07
C ASN A 17 -10.21 -3.33 26.13
N GLU A 18 -9.67 -3.56 27.32
CA GLU A 18 -8.27 -3.94 27.49
C GLU A 18 -7.98 -5.30 26.83
N ILE A 19 -8.86 -6.29 27.02
CA ILE A 19 -8.78 -7.58 26.33
C ILE A 19 -8.86 -7.40 24.81
N TYR A 20 -9.82 -6.63 24.30
CA TYR A 20 -9.95 -6.38 22.86
C TYR A 20 -8.71 -5.69 22.28
N SER A 21 -8.13 -4.75 23.03
CA SER A 21 -6.91 -4.06 22.64
C SER A 21 -5.75 -5.05 22.59
N TYR A 22 -5.59 -5.91 23.61
CA TYR A 22 -4.58 -6.96 23.64
C TYR A 22 -4.72 -7.92 22.45
N LEU A 23 -5.93 -8.39 22.16
CA LEU A 23 -6.21 -9.29 21.03
C LEU A 23 -5.99 -8.63 19.67
N SER A 24 -5.98 -7.30 19.62
CA SER A 24 -5.75 -6.49 18.42
C SER A 24 -4.27 -6.18 18.16
N ILE A 25 -3.39 -6.43 19.13
CA ILE A 25 -1.96 -6.19 18.97
C ILE A 25 -1.36 -7.32 18.14
N PRO A 26 -0.71 -7.02 16.99
CA PRO A 26 -0.02 -8.02 16.20
C PRO A 26 1.14 -8.65 17.00
N PRO A 27 1.21 -9.98 17.17
CA PRO A 27 2.50 -10.62 17.41
C PRO A 27 3.46 -10.37 16.23
N SER A 28 4.77 -10.49 16.49
CA SER A 28 5.83 -10.19 15.51
C SER A 28 5.69 -10.92 14.18
N ASP A 29 5.12 -12.13 14.21
CA ASP A 29 4.93 -13.00 13.03
C ASP A 29 3.45 -13.10 12.60
N SER A 30 2.64 -12.11 12.96
CA SER A 30 1.21 -12.10 12.65
C SER A 30 0.93 -11.95 11.16
N ILE A 31 0.11 -12.86 10.65
CA ILE A 31 -0.38 -12.86 9.28
C ILE A 31 -1.52 -11.84 9.15
N SER A 32 -1.60 -11.13 8.02
CA SER A 32 -2.73 -10.24 7.73
C SER A 32 -3.97 -11.07 7.37
N LEU A 33 -5.09 -10.85 8.05
CA LEU A 33 -6.34 -11.56 7.82
C LEU A 33 -7.44 -10.61 7.37
N ASN A 34 -8.32 -11.08 6.48
CA ASN A 34 -9.57 -10.41 6.09
C ASN A 34 -10.82 -11.22 6.49
N SER A 35 -10.65 -12.44 7.00
CA SER A 35 -11.75 -13.29 7.46
C SER A 35 -12.66 -12.56 8.44
N HIS A 36 -13.97 -12.69 8.22
CA HIS A 36 -15.02 -12.08 9.05
C HIS A 36 -15.09 -10.54 9.02
N LEU A 37 -14.28 -9.87 8.18
CA LEU A 37 -14.44 -8.44 7.94
C LEU A 37 -15.59 -8.17 6.95
N PRO A 38 -16.34 -7.07 7.13
CA PRO A 38 -17.54 -6.79 6.33
C PRO A 38 -17.24 -6.37 4.89
N LEU A 39 -15.97 -6.11 4.57
CA LEU A 39 -15.52 -5.69 3.25
C LEU A 39 -14.43 -6.64 2.75
N GLY A 40 -14.75 -7.39 1.69
CA GLY A 40 -13.78 -8.19 0.94
C GLY A 40 -12.98 -7.34 -0.05
N LEU A 41 -12.12 -7.99 -0.82
CA LEU A 41 -11.29 -7.35 -1.86
C LEU A 41 -12.14 -6.55 -2.84
N LYS A 42 -11.78 -5.29 -3.06
CA LYS A 42 -12.33 -4.43 -4.11
C LYS A 42 -11.26 -4.12 -5.13
N THR A 43 -11.62 -4.24 -6.40
CA THR A 43 -10.76 -3.90 -7.53
C THR A 43 -11.40 -2.79 -8.35
N PHE A 44 -10.65 -1.74 -8.61
CA PHE A 44 -11.05 -0.63 -9.47
C PHE A 44 -10.08 -0.52 -10.65
N THR A 45 -10.58 -0.83 -11.85
CA THR A 45 -9.79 -0.69 -13.07
C THR A 45 -10.01 0.69 -13.70
N CYS A 46 -8.91 1.36 -13.98
CA CYS A 46 -8.84 2.61 -14.73
C CYS A 46 -7.91 2.43 -15.93
N LYS A 47 -7.99 3.34 -16.90
CA LYS A 47 -7.21 3.27 -18.15
C LYS A 47 -5.70 3.04 -17.94
N HIS A 48 -5.14 3.56 -16.85
CA HIS A 48 -3.71 3.55 -16.56
C HIS A 48 -3.35 2.85 -15.26
N THR A 49 -4.35 2.41 -14.49
CA THR A 49 -4.11 1.84 -13.17
C THR A 49 -5.15 0.80 -12.81
N THR A 50 -4.72 -0.26 -12.14
CA THR A 50 -5.59 -1.16 -11.40
C THR A 50 -5.35 -0.98 -9.91
N ILE A 51 -6.43 -0.76 -9.14
CA ILE A 51 -6.33 -0.51 -7.70
C ILE A 51 -7.04 -1.65 -6.97
N ASN A 52 -6.32 -2.32 -6.08
CA ASN A 52 -6.85 -3.31 -5.15
C ASN A 52 -6.95 -2.68 -3.77
N LEU A 53 -8.07 -2.87 -3.07
CA LEU A 53 -8.29 -2.36 -1.72
C LEU A 53 -8.93 -3.45 -0.88
N ILE A 54 -8.35 -3.71 0.30
CA ILE A 54 -8.88 -4.68 1.25
C ILE A 54 -8.53 -4.24 2.69
N PRO A 55 -9.48 -4.31 3.64
CA PRO A 55 -9.13 -4.14 5.03
C PRO A 55 -8.50 -5.43 5.56
N THR A 56 -7.51 -5.28 6.41
CA THR A 56 -6.85 -6.38 7.10
C THR A 56 -6.77 -6.08 8.58
N HIS A 57 -6.62 -7.13 9.37
CA HIS A 57 -6.21 -7.03 10.77
C HIS A 57 -5.17 -8.11 11.05
N HIS A 58 -4.42 -7.92 12.12
CA HIS A 58 -3.35 -8.84 12.54
C HIS A 58 -3.64 -9.53 13.88
N GLY A 59 -4.75 -9.17 14.52
CA GLY A 59 -5.22 -9.75 15.77
C GLY A 59 -5.98 -11.07 15.61
N SER A 60 -6.46 -11.61 16.72
CA SER A 60 -7.28 -12.83 16.72
C SER A 60 -8.65 -12.61 16.07
N THR A 61 -9.02 -13.49 15.12
CA THR A 61 -10.36 -13.56 14.51
C THR A 61 -11.37 -14.36 15.33
N SER A 62 -10.93 -15.10 16.35
CA SER A 62 -11.76 -16.12 17.02
C SER A 62 -13.03 -15.55 17.67
N LEU A 63 -13.00 -14.30 18.12
CA LEU A 63 -14.20 -13.63 18.66
C LEU A 63 -15.17 -13.16 17.56
N LEU A 64 -14.66 -12.89 16.34
CA LEU A 64 -15.49 -12.51 15.20
C LEU A 64 -16.23 -13.71 14.57
N SER A 65 -15.72 -14.92 14.78
CA SER A 65 -16.36 -16.15 14.29
C SER A 65 -17.48 -16.67 15.21
N LEU A 66 -17.61 -16.14 16.43
CA LEU A 66 -18.64 -16.54 17.37
C LEU A 66 -20.05 -16.17 16.86
N PRO A 67 -21.06 -17.05 17.02
CA PRO A 67 -22.44 -16.73 16.67
C PRO A 67 -22.98 -15.54 17.46
N ARG A 68 -23.28 -14.44 16.76
CA ARG A 68 -23.74 -13.16 17.35
C ARG A 68 -25.00 -13.28 18.20
N ALA A 69 -25.87 -14.25 17.90
CA ALA A 69 -27.10 -14.50 18.65
C ALA A 69 -26.82 -15.07 20.05
N THR A 70 -25.69 -15.74 20.23
CA THR A 70 -25.30 -16.42 21.46
C THR A 70 -24.24 -15.64 22.23
N PHE A 71 -23.36 -14.92 21.52
CA PHE A 71 -22.20 -14.22 22.08
C PHE A 71 -22.24 -12.74 21.72
N PRO A 72 -22.83 -11.87 22.58
CA PRO A 72 -22.91 -10.42 22.32
C PRO A 72 -21.52 -9.76 22.25
N GLU A 73 -20.50 -10.37 22.86
CA GLU A 73 -19.10 -9.92 22.83
C GLU A 73 -18.55 -9.88 21.41
N SER A 74 -19.06 -10.75 20.52
CA SER A 74 -18.66 -10.77 19.12
C SER A 74 -18.99 -9.44 18.43
N LEU A 75 -20.14 -8.85 18.74
CA LEU A 75 -20.57 -7.55 18.21
C LEU A 75 -19.73 -6.41 18.80
N GLU A 76 -19.48 -6.46 20.10
CA GLU A 76 -18.66 -5.45 20.80
C GLU A 76 -17.22 -5.46 20.26
N TYR A 77 -16.62 -6.65 20.14
CA TYR A 77 -15.29 -6.83 19.57
C TYR A 77 -15.24 -6.39 18.10
N SER A 78 -16.25 -6.73 17.29
CA SER A 78 -16.33 -6.28 15.91
C SER A 78 -16.33 -4.75 15.80
N SER A 79 -17.11 -4.07 16.65
CA SER A 79 -17.15 -2.60 16.70
C SER A 79 -15.80 -2.00 17.13
N HIS A 80 -15.17 -2.58 18.16
CA HIS A 80 -13.84 -2.18 18.62
C HIS A 80 -12.79 -2.33 17.51
N LEU A 81 -12.76 -3.50 16.86
CA LEU A 81 -11.78 -3.84 15.83
C LEU A 81 -11.87 -2.91 14.62
N LEU A 82 -13.09 -2.69 14.09
CA LEU A 82 -13.33 -1.79 12.95
C LEU A 82 -12.92 -0.33 13.22
N SER A 83 -12.82 0.07 14.49
CA SER A 83 -12.48 1.44 14.89
C SER A 83 -11.01 1.64 15.25
N ASN A 84 -10.28 0.56 15.58
CA ASN A 84 -8.97 0.67 16.23
C ASN A 84 -7.88 -0.22 15.63
N ALA A 85 -8.24 -1.37 15.05
CA ALA A 85 -7.29 -2.45 14.75
C ALA A 85 -7.24 -2.84 13.26
N ILE A 86 -7.95 -2.13 12.40
CA ILE A 86 -7.89 -2.33 10.95
C ILE A 86 -6.73 -1.56 10.32
N THR A 87 -6.05 -2.23 9.40
CA THR A 87 -5.18 -1.63 8.39
C THR A 87 -5.87 -1.71 7.03
N LEU A 88 -5.85 -0.63 6.25
CA LEU A 88 -6.31 -0.67 4.86
C LEU A 88 -5.12 -0.95 3.95
N GLN A 89 -5.10 -2.12 3.33
CA GLN A 89 -4.09 -2.48 2.32
C GLN A 89 -4.58 -2.05 0.93
N ILE A 90 -3.76 -1.28 0.23
CA ILE A 90 -4.07 -0.75 -1.09
C ILE A 90 -2.93 -1.06 -2.07
N GLY A 91 -3.20 -1.88 -3.07
CA GLY A 91 -2.31 -2.11 -4.19
C GLY A 91 -2.66 -1.17 -5.35
N VAL A 92 -1.69 -0.50 -5.95
CA VAL A 92 -1.85 0.26 -7.20
C VAL A 92 -0.89 -0.29 -8.24
N HIS A 93 -1.40 -0.91 -9.29
CA HIS A 93 -0.61 -1.28 -10.46
C HIS A 93 -0.72 -0.16 -11.49
N PHE A 94 0.36 0.60 -11.70
CA PHE A 94 0.42 1.59 -12.76
C PHE A 94 0.94 0.95 -14.04
N HIS A 95 0.04 0.76 -15.01
CA HIS A 95 0.32 0.14 -16.31
C HIS A 95 0.02 1.10 -17.49
N GLY A 96 0.00 2.40 -17.20
CA GLY A 96 -0.37 3.45 -18.15
C GLY A 96 0.80 4.07 -18.91
N ARG A 97 0.45 4.97 -19.83
CA ARG A 97 1.41 5.92 -20.40
C ARG A 97 1.49 7.14 -19.51
N VAL A 98 2.65 7.43 -18.94
CA VAL A 98 2.87 8.54 -18.01
C VAL A 98 2.56 9.88 -18.68
N ASN A 99 2.89 10.02 -19.97
CA ASN A 99 2.66 11.28 -20.70
C ASN A 99 1.17 11.61 -20.91
N ASN A 100 0.32 10.58 -20.94
CA ASN A 100 -1.13 10.72 -21.14
C ASN A 100 -1.92 10.62 -19.83
N PHE A 101 -1.23 10.36 -18.72
CA PHE A 101 -1.86 10.25 -17.42
C PHE A 101 -2.19 11.65 -16.88
N VAL A 102 -3.47 11.87 -16.58
CA VAL A 102 -3.98 13.12 -16.02
C VAL A 102 -4.40 12.87 -14.57
N GLN A 103 -3.59 13.36 -13.63
CA GLN A 103 -3.79 13.16 -12.20
C GLN A 103 -5.18 13.63 -11.72
N VAL A 104 -5.67 14.77 -12.23
CA VAL A 104 -6.95 15.35 -11.81
C VAL A 104 -8.13 14.44 -12.16
N ASP A 105 -8.13 13.86 -13.37
CA ASP A 105 -9.18 12.95 -13.82
C ASP A 105 -9.13 11.64 -13.03
N TRP A 106 -7.92 11.13 -12.78
CA TRP A 106 -7.71 9.96 -11.93
C TRP A 106 -8.22 10.22 -10.50
N ASN A 107 -7.86 11.35 -9.90
CA ASN A 107 -8.32 11.76 -8.57
C ASN A 107 -9.85 11.79 -8.51
N LYS A 108 -10.50 12.46 -9.47
CA LYS A 108 -11.97 12.54 -9.51
C LYS A 108 -12.62 11.16 -9.57
N LYS A 109 -12.10 10.25 -10.40
CA LYS A 109 -12.63 8.90 -10.55
C LYS A 109 -12.45 8.09 -9.25
N ILE A 110 -11.23 8.07 -8.70
CA ILE A 110 -10.93 7.31 -7.49
C ILE A 110 -11.66 7.87 -6.28
N SER A 111 -11.71 9.19 -6.12
CA SER A 111 -12.48 9.84 -5.05
C SER A 111 -13.96 9.47 -5.11
N THR A 112 -14.53 9.33 -6.31
CA THR A 112 -15.93 8.87 -6.46
C THR A 112 -16.10 7.44 -5.96
N HIS A 113 -15.19 6.53 -6.31
CA HIS A 113 -15.23 5.14 -5.85
C HIS A 113 -15.04 5.03 -4.34
N LEU A 114 -14.05 5.74 -3.78
CA LEU A 114 -13.78 5.77 -2.34
C LEU A 114 -14.95 6.35 -1.56
N ASN A 115 -15.56 7.45 -2.02
CA ASN A 115 -16.73 8.02 -1.36
C ASN A 115 -17.95 7.11 -1.44
N LYS A 116 -18.17 6.40 -2.55
CA LYS A 116 -19.22 5.37 -2.64
C LYS A 116 -18.97 4.25 -1.63
N LEU A 117 -17.74 3.80 -1.51
CA LEU A 117 -17.36 2.76 -0.55
C LEU A 117 -17.56 3.23 0.89
N ALA A 118 -17.16 4.45 1.23
CA ALA A 118 -17.34 5.05 2.56
C ALA A 118 -18.82 5.28 2.93
N LYS A 119 -19.72 5.45 1.95
CA LYS A 119 -21.17 5.48 2.21
C LYS A 119 -21.70 4.11 2.63
N SER A 120 -21.23 3.04 1.99
CA SER A 120 -21.62 1.66 2.34
C SER A 120 -20.93 1.15 3.61
N PHE A 121 -19.72 1.62 3.88
CA PHE A 121 -18.89 1.21 5.02
C PHE A 121 -18.36 2.44 5.76
N PRO A 122 -19.18 3.10 6.61
CA PRO A 122 -18.81 4.36 7.27
C PRO A 122 -17.57 4.28 8.17
N TRP A 123 -17.27 3.10 8.71
CA TRP A 123 -16.11 2.86 9.56
C TRP A 123 -14.77 3.07 8.83
N LEU A 124 -14.74 3.04 7.49
CA LEU A 124 -13.52 3.28 6.70
C LEU A 124 -12.88 4.64 7.02
N LYS A 125 -13.67 5.65 7.40
CA LYS A 125 -13.16 6.98 7.77
C LYS A 125 -12.34 6.99 9.05
N LYS A 126 -12.61 6.01 9.93
CA LYS A 126 -11.95 5.85 11.23
C LYS A 126 -10.66 5.03 11.17
N VAL A 127 -10.38 4.40 10.02
CA VAL A 127 -9.19 3.58 9.83
C VAL A 127 -7.95 4.46 9.92
N ALA A 128 -7.08 4.15 10.88
CA ALA A 128 -5.89 4.95 11.15
C ALA A 128 -4.65 4.47 10.38
N LYS A 129 -4.63 3.21 9.93
CA LYS A 129 -3.46 2.56 9.33
C LYS A 129 -3.69 2.28 7.84
N TYR A 130 -2.80 2.75 6.98
CA TYR A 130 -2.83 2.51 5.54
C TYR A 130 -1.49 1.91 5.12
N ASP A 131 -1.52 0.82 4.37
CA ASP A 131 -0.35 0.22 3.73
C ASP A 131 -0.58 0.21 2.22
N ILE A 132 0.17 1.03 1.50
CA ILE A 132 -0.03 1.32 0.08
C ILE A 132 1.19 0.79 -0.68
N GLN A 133 0.98 -0.12 -1.62
CA GLN A 133 2.04 -0.61 -2.52
C GLN A 133 1.71 -0.20 -3.94
N ILE A 134 2.62 0.53 -4.57
CA ILE A 134 2.51 1.01 -5.95
C ILE A 134 3.51 0.24 -6.79
N LEU A 135 3.03 -0.65 -7.66
CA LEU A 135 3.85 -1.26 -8.70
C LEU A 135 3.90 -0.33 -9.92
N TRP A 136 5.10 0.13 -10.24
CA TRP A 136 5.36 1.04 -11.35
C TRP A 136 5.85 0.26 -12.58
N GLU A 137 4.93 0.01 -13.51
CA GLU A 137 5.16 -0.74 -14.76
C GLU A 137 4.55 0.00 -15.95
N PRO A 138 5.00 1.24 -16.24
CA PRO A 138 4.41 2.04 -17.30
C PRO A 138 4.62 1.39 -18.67
N VAL A 139 3.67 1.63 -19.58
CA VAL A 139 3.80 1.22 -21.00
C VAL A 139 4.82 2.08 -21.73
N ASP A 140 4.98 3.32 -21.28
CA ASP A 140 6.09 4.15 -21.75
C ASP A 140 7.38 3.60 -21.12
N GLY A 141 8.42 3.37 -21.94
CA GLY A 141 9.75 3.02 -21.45
C GLY A 141 10.41 4.16 -20.67
N ALA A 142 11.65 4.52 -20.99
CA ALA A 142 12.32 5.60 -20.26
C ALA A 142 11.54 6.94 -20.31
N LEU A 143 11.27 7.53 -19.15
CA LEU A 143 10.38 8.69 -19.03
C LEU A 143 11.08 9.98 -19.48
N LYS A 144 10.82 10.38 -20.72
CA LYS A 144 11.22 11.69 -21.23
C LYS A 144 10.35 12.78 -20.64
N SER A 145 10.81 13.46 -19.60
CA SER A 145 10.18 14.70 -19.16
C SER A 145 10.32 15.75 -20.25
N LYS A 146 9.22 16.10 -20.93
CA LYS A 146 9.22 17.19 -21.93
C LYS A 146 9.63 18.49 -21.22
N LYS A 147 10.86 18.94 -21.43
CA LYS A 147 11.48 20.12 -20.79
C LYS A 147 11.77 20.00 -19.28
N GLY A 148 11.89 18.78 -18.73
CA GLY A 148 12.25 18.60 -17.30
C GLY A 148 11.20 19.11 -16.30
N LYS A 149 9.98 19.46 -16.74
CA LYS A 149 8.97 20.13 -15.91
C LYS A 149 8.06 19.18 -15.13
N ARG A 150 7.95 17.91 -15.55
CA ARG A 150 7.17 16.90 -14.84
C ARG A 150 8.09 15.79 -14.37
N VAL A 151 8.14 15.64 -13.06
CA VAL A 151 8.89 14.62 -12.36
C VAL A 151 7.91 13.49 -12.07
N ALA A 152 8.12 12.32 -12.69
CA ALA A 152 7.18 11.20 -12.59
C ALA A 152 6.96 10.73 -11.15
N GLY A 153 7.96 10.90 -10.28
CA GLY A 153 7.87 10.66 -8.84
C GLY A 153 6.80 11.46 -8.10
N GLN A 154 6.25 12.54 -8.68
CA GLN A 154 5.11 13.25 -8.08
C GLN A 154 3.79 12.48 -8.23
N ILE A 155 3.62 11.68 -9.29
CA ILE A 155 2.40 10.90 -9.56
C ILE A 155 2.07 9.95 -8.41
N PRO A 156 2.98 9.06 -7.95
CA PRO A 156 2.67 8.17 -6.84
C PRO A 156 2.38 8.93 -5.54
N LEU A 157 2.94 10.13 -5.32
CA LEU A 157 2.59 10.96 -4.17
C LEU A 157 1.15 11.46 -4.24
N ASP A 158 0.76 12.03 -5.37
CA ASP A 158 -0.60 12.55 -5.56
C ASP A 158 -1.63 11.42 -5.49
N MET A 159 -1.27 10.20 -5.92
CA MET A 159 -2.08 9.01 -5.72
C MET A 159 -2.29 8.71 -4.23
N VAL A 160 -1.23 8.73 -3.41
CA VAL A 160 -1.33 8.49 -1.97
C VAL A 160 -2.23 9.53 -1.30
N VAL A 161 -2.10 10.81 -1.66
CA VAL A 161 -2.98 11.87 -1.14
C VAL A 161 -4.45 11.56 -1.43
N CYS A 162 -4.76 11.17 -2.67
CA CYS A 162 -6.12 10.79 -3.05
C CYS A 162 -6.59 9.50 -2.33
N LEU A 163 -5.73 8.51 -2.15
CA LEU A 163 -6.10 7.23 -1.51
C LEU A 163 -6.35 7.39 0.00
N THR A 164 -5.66 8.33 0.64
CA THR A 164 -5.79 8.61 2.07
C THR A 164 -6.85 9.67 2.41
N GLN A 165 -7.54 10.24 1.40
CA GLN A 165 -8.51 11.33 1.59
C GLN A 165 -9.71 10.98 2.48
N LEU A 166 -10.01 9.69 2.67
CA LEU A 166 -11.12 9.24 3.52
C LEU A 166 -10.78 9.31 5.01
N MET A 167 -9.49 9.37 5.38
CA MET A 167 -9.06 9.38 6.77
C MET A 167 -9.48 10.71 7.42
N ASP A 168 -10.26 10.64 8.49
CA ASP A 168 -10.68 11.82 9.22
C ASP A 168 -9.47 12.63 9.72
N ALA A 169 -9.52 13.96 9.62
CA ALA A 169 -8.38 14.83 9.95
C ALA A 169 -7.86 14.65 11.39
N GLU A 170 -8.77 14.39 12.34
CA GLU A 170 -8.40 14.10 13.72
C GLU A 170 -7.68 12.75 13.86
N VAL A 171 -8.15 11.72 13.14
CA VAL A 171 -7.52 10.40 13.11
C VAL A 171 -6.13 10.53 12.50
N LYS A 172 -6.01 11.24 11.38
CA LYS A 172 -4.76 11.53 10.67
C LYS A 172 -3.69 12.06 11.61
N ARG A 173 -4.02 13.12 12.37
CA ARG A 173 -3.11 13.78 13.32
C ARG A 173 -2.78 12.93 14.55
N LYS A 174 -3.78 12.27 15.16
CA LYS A 174 -3.59 11.58 16.45
C LYS A 174 -3.04 10.16 16.32
N ARG A 175 -3.44 9.44 15.27
CA ARG A 175 -3.20 8.00 15.12
C ARG A 175 -2.79 7.58 13.70
N GLY A 176 -2.83 8.50 12.74
CA GLY A 176 -2.62 8.22 11.33
C GLY A 176 -1.22 7.66 11.08
N ALA A 177 -1.16 6.44 10.55
CA ALA A 177 0.06 5.77 10.17
C ALA A 177 -0.06 5.30 8.73
N VAL A 178 0.73 5.87 7.83
CA VAL A 178 0.74 5.51 6.41
C VAL A 178 2.09 4.93 6.05
N SER A 179 2.08 3.78 5.39
CA SER A 179 3.25 3.18 4.75
C SER A 179 3.02 3.16 3.25
N VAL A 180 4.01 3.60 2.48
CA VAL A 180 3.96 3.65 1.02
C VAL A 180 5.20 2.97 0.46
N GLY A 181 5.04 1.90 -0.30
CA GLY A 181 6.12 1.32 -1.11
C GLY A 181 5.90 1.63 -2.59
N LEU A 182 6.87 2.30 -3.21
CA LEU A 182 6.98 2.44 -4.66
C LEU A 182 7.91 1.35 -5.18
N CYS A 183 7.36 0.34 -5.84
CA CYS A 183 8.09 -0.77 -6.43
C CYS A 183 8.31 -0.53 -7.92
N MET A 184 9.56 -0.30 -8.31
CA MET A 184 9.97 -0.09 -9.69
C MET A 184 10.22 -1.43 -10.38
N GLU A 185 9.56 -1.65 -11.51
CA GLU A 185 9.82 -2.84 -12.32
C GLU A 185 11.27 -2.81 -12.85
N HIS A 186 11.93 -3.97 -12.81
CA HIS A 186 13.37 -4.08 -13.06
C HIS A 186 13.76 -3.64 -14.48
N SER A 187 12.99 -4.03 -15.51
CA SER A 187 13.28 -3.63 -16.89
C SER A 187 13.13 -2.11 -17.09
N PHE A 188 12.12 -1.51 -16.46
CA PHE A 188 11.94 -0.07 -16.43
C PHE A 188 13.13 0.63 -15.73
N ALA A 189 13.58 0.11 -14.59
CA ALA A 189 14.74 0.67 -13.88
C ALA A 189 16.00 0.66 -14.75
N ILE A 190 16.26 -0.44 -15.48
CA ILE A 190 17.35 -0.54 -16.46
C ILE A 190 17.18 0.51 -17.56
N GLN A 191 16.03 0.55 -18.22
CA GLN A 191 15.80 1.47 -19.34
C GLN A 191 15.94 2.94 -18.90
N ASN A 192 15.43 3.28 -17.72
CA ASN A 192 15.52 4.61 -17.17
C ASN A 192 16.98 5.00 -16.85
N ALA A 193 17.76 4.05 -16.32
CA ALA A 193 19.19 4.23 -16.04
C ALA A 193 20.02 4.39 -17.33
N LEU A 194 19.80 3.53 -18.33
CA LEU A 194 20.49 3.58 -19.63
C LEU A 194 20.18 4.86 -20.42
N ALA A 195 18.96 5.38 -20.28
CA ALA A 195 18.56 6.61 -20.95
C ALA A 195 18.96 7.88 -20.17
N GLU A 196 19.64 7.73 -19.01
CA GLU A 196 20.02 8.82 -18.11
C GLU A 196 18.83 9.73 -17.69
N HIS A 197 17.61 9.19 -17.72
CA HIS A 197 16.43 9.93 -17.32
C HIS A 197 16.24 9.86 -15.81
N LYS A 198 15.74 10.96 -15.26
CA LYS A 198 15.38 11.09 -13.84
C LYS A 198 13.89 10.80 -13.68
N PHE A 199 13.56 9.76 -12.91
CA PHE A 199 12.18 9.46 -12.53
C PHE A 199 11.64 10.49 -11.53
N GLY A 200 12.47 10.90 -10.58
CA GLY A 200 12.14 11.77 -9.47
C GLY A 200 12.01 11.08 -8.13
N LEU A 201 12.82 10.06 -7.85
CA LEU A 201 12.74 9.34 -6.57
C LEU A 201 13.03 10.25 -5.38
N ASN A 202 13.90 11.26 -5.54
CA ASN A 202 14.05 12.31 -4.54
C ASN A 202 12.71 13.00 -4.27
N THR A 203 11.98 13.44 -5.29
CA THR A 203 10.68 14.08 -5.10
C THR A 203 9.73 13.15 -4.36
N PHE A 204 9.66 11.88 -4.73
CA PHE A 204 8.84 10.91 -4.00
C PHE A 204 9.26 10.82 -2.51
N LEU A 205 10.54 10.65 -2.19
CA LEU A 205 10.99 10.47 -0.81
C LEU A 205 10.94 11.76 0.02
N PHE A 206 11.32 12.89 -0.57
CA PHE A 206 11.63 14.14 0.13
C PHE A 206 10.62 15.27 -0.05
N ASN A 207 9.59 15.14 -0.90
CA ASN A 207 8.63 16.21 -1.09
C ASN A 207 7.82 16.49 0.18
N ASN A 208 8.19 17.56 0.88
CA ASN A 208 7.54 18.04 2.11
C ASN A 208 6.20 18.77 1.84
N GLY A 209 5.85 19.06 0.59
CA GLY A 209 4.62 19.76 0.21
C GLY A 209 3.38 18.86 0.09
N SER A 210 3.50 17.56 0.36
CA SER A 210 2.47 16.55 0.10
C SER A 210 1.54 16.25 1.29
N GLY A 211 1.61 17.04 2.37
CA GLY A 211 0.77 16.85 3.55
C GLY A 211 1.22 15.72 4.48
N ASP A 212 2.47 15.25 4.35
CA ASP A 212 3.03 14.19 5.20
C ASP A 212 2.99 14.53 6.69
N HIS A 213 3.20 15.81 7.02
CA HIS A 213 3.18 16.33 8.38
C HIS A 213 1.79 16.28 9.03
N GLU A 214 0.75 16.00 8.26
CA GLU A 214 -0.60 15.83 8.81
C GLU A 214 -0.80 14.45 9.44
N PHE A 215 0.09 13.50 9.18
CA PHE A 215 0.05 12.16 9.75
C PHE A 215 0.97 12.04 10.97
N LYS A 216 0.56 11.22 11.95
CA LYS A 216 1.42 10.89 13.09
C LYS A 216 2.70 10.15 12.65
N LYS A 217 2.56 9.19 11.73
CA LYS A 217 3.67 8.44 11.14
C LYS A 217 3.48 8.27 9.64
N PHE A 218 4.53 8.50 8.87
CA PHE A 218 4.53 8.34 7.42
C PHE A 218 5.83 7.68 6.95
N VAL A 219 5.73 6.54 6.29
CA VAL A 219 6.88 5.79 5.76
C VAL A 219 6.79 5.76 4.24
N ARG A 220 7.90 6.07 3.57
CA ARG A 220 8.06 5.97 2.12
C ARG A 220 9.22 5.07 1.80
N GLU A 221 8.98 4.11 0.94
CA GLU A 221 9.99 3.16 0.50
C GLU A 221 10.06 3.16 -1.01
N VAL A 222 11.27 3.14 -1.54
CA VAL A 222 11.55 2.82 -2.93
C VAL A 222 12.10 1.41 -2.94
N ARG A 223 11.49 0.55 -3.73
CA ARG A 223 11.88 -0.84 -3.93
C ARG A 223 12.06 -1.10 -5.42
N MET A 224 12.86 -2.10 -5.76
CA MET A 224 13.02 -2.58 -7.13
C MET A 224 12.55 -4.04 -7.18
N THR A 225 11.79 -4.44 -8.19
CA THR A 225 11.42 -5.86 -8.34
C THR A 225 12.66 -6.72 -8.51
N ALA A 226 12.63 -7.96 -8.02
CA ALA A 226 13.69 -8.91 -8.33
C ALA A 226 13.77 -9.13 -9.84
N HIS A 227 14.97 -9.39 -10.35
CA HIS A 227 15.13 -9.85 -11.72
C HIS A 227 14.61 -11.28 -11.79
N GLU A 228 13.40 -11.47 -12.31
CA GLU A 228 13.04 -12.80 -12.80
C GLU A 228 13.87 -13.02 -14.06
N TYR A 229 14.80 -13.98 -14.01
CA TYR A 229 15.52 -14.47 -15.18
C TYR A 229 14.50 -15.09 -16.15
N HIS A 230 13.77 -14.26 -16.88
CA HIS A 230 13.30 -14.65 -18.18
C HIS A 230 14.55 -14.59 -19.06
N LEU A 231 15.31 -15.69 -19.06
CA LEU A 231 16.32 -15.91 -20.09
C LEU A 231 15.65 -15.53 -21.41
N PRO A 232 16.18 -14.54 -22.15
CA PRO A 232 15.68 -14.32 -23.49
C PRO A 232 15.83 -15.67 -24.18
N THR A 233 14.77 -16.16 -24.83
CA THR A 233 14.81 -17.43 -25.58
C THR A 233 15.66 -17.29 -26.86
N HIS A 234 16.76 -16.52 -26.78
CA HIS A 234 17.71 -16.01 -27.76
C HIS A 234 17.24 -14.79 -28.58
N PRO A 235 17.97 -13.65 -28.55
CA PRO A 235 17.89 -12.67 -29.61
C PRO A 235 18.91 -13.05 -30.69
N HIS A 236 18.50 -13.87 -31.66
CA HIS A 236 19.20 -13.95 -32.93
C HIS A 236 18.88 -12.66 -33.72
N PRO A 237 19.85 -11.98 -34.36
CA PRO A 237 19.69 -10.64 -34.97
C PRO A 237 18.71 -10.54 -36.16
N ARG A 238 17.90 -11.57 -36.43
CA ARG A 238 16.91 -11.61 -37.52
C ARG A 238 15.46 -11.77 -37.08
N PHE A 239 15.19 -11.89 -35.78
CA PHE A 239 13.81 -12.03 -35.29
C PHE A 239 13.41 -10.81 -34.48
N LEU A 240 12.45 -10.05 -35.02
CA LEU A 240 11.72 -9.03 -34.27
C LEU A 240 10.97 -9.76 -33.16
N ALA A 241 11.21 -9.37 -31.91
CA ALA A 241 10.41 -9.84 -30.78
C ALA A 241 8.95 -9.44 -31.04
N VAL A 242 8.12 -10.41 -31.39
CA VAL A 242 6.67 -10.22 -31.43
C VAL A 242 6.22 -10.20 -29.97
N PRO A 243 5.60 -9.12 -29.48
CA PRO A 243 5.09 -9.10 -28.12
C PRO A 243 4.12 -10.27 -27.96
N SER A 244 4.40 -11.15 -27.00
CA SER A 244 3.59 -12.35 -26.77
C SER A 244 2.16 -11.89 -26.41
N PRO A 245 1.15 -12.23 -27.22
CA PRO A 245 -0.22 -11.87 -26.94
C PRO A 245 -0.75 -12.85 -25.89
N GLY A 246 -0.45 -12.61 -24.61
CA GLY A 246 -0.89 -13.52 -23.55
C GLY A 246 -0.67 -13.09 -22.09
N ASP A 247 0.33 -12.26 -21.79
CA ASP A 247 0.73 -11.99 -20.39
C ASP A 247 0.15 -10.72 -19.77
N SER A 248 -0.75 -10.00 -20.45
CA SER A 248 -1.46 -8.87 -19.84
C SER A 248 -2.62 -9.33 -18.93
N LYS A 249 -2.48 -10.45 -18.22
CA LYS A 249 -3.39 -10.72 -17.10
C LYS A 249 -3.13 -9.63 -16.07
N GLU A 250 -4.15 -8.83 -15.75
CA GLU A 250 -4.07 -7.80 -14.72
C GLU A 250 -3.34 -8.37 -13.50
N LYS A 251 -2.16 -7.83 -13.18
CA LYS A 251 -1.35 -8.31 -12.06
C LYS A 251 -2.05 -7.91 -10.76
N ALA A 252 -2.72 -8.88 -10.14
CA ALA A 252 -3.30 -8.68 -8.81
C ALA A 252 -2.15 -8.50 -7.80
N LEU A 253 -2.04 -7.29 -7.23
CA LEU A 253 -0.98 -6.98 -6.26
C LEU A 253 -1.25 -7.55 -4.88
N ILE A 254 -2.51 -7.84 -4.60
CA ILE A 254 -3.00 -8.43 -3.35
C ILE A 254 -3.53 -9.83 -3.66
N ARG A 255 -3.07 -10.82 -2.90
CA ARG A 255 -3.58 -12.19 -2.94
C ARG A 255 -4.39 -12.44 -1.67
N VAL A 256 -5.54 -13.08 -1.85
CA VAL A 256 -6.39 -13.54 -0.73
C VAL A 256 -6.56 -15.04 -0.89
N GLN A 257 -6.05 -15.81 0.07
CA GLN A 257 -6.15 -17.26 0.10
C GLN A 257 -6.61 -17.68 1.49
N ASP A 258 -7.73 -18.38 1.58
CA ASP A 258 -8.30 -18.85 2.86
C ASP A 258 -8.43 -17.73 3.93
N GLY A 259 -8.74 -16.52 3.46
CA GLY A 259 -8.88 -15.31 4.28
C GLY A 259 -7.57 -14.69 4.76
N VAL A 260 -6.42 -15.29 4.43
CA VAL A 260 -5.09 -14.68 4.55
C VAL A 260 -4.87 -13.72 3.41
N VAL A 261 -4.42 -12.51 3.74
CA VAL A 261 -4.08 -11.46 2.78
C VAL A 261 -2.57 -11.31 2.72
N SER A 262 -2.02 -11.33 1.51
CA SER A 262 -0.60 -11.12 1.29
C SER A 262 -0.32 -10.25 0.07
N TRP A 263 0.76 -9.49 0.15
CA TRP A 263 1.34 -8.82 -0.99
C TRP A 263 1.89 -9.86 -1.96
N SER A 264 1.63 -9.66 -3.25
CA SER A 264 2.22 -10.48 -4.31
C SER A 264 3.75 -10.36 -4.30
N GLU A 265 4.46 -11.37 -4.82
CA GLU A 265 5.93 -11.36 -4.91
C GLU A 265 6.46 -10.13 -5.66
N TRP A 266 5.73 -9.68 -6.69
CA TRP A 266 6.04 -8.48 -7.48
C TRP A 266 6.15 -7.20 -6.66
N THR A 267 5.52 -7.13 -5.49
CA THR A 267 5.52 -5.94 -4.62
C THR A 267 6.50 -6.03 -3.46
N LYS A 268 7.11 -7.19 -3.22
CA LYS A 268 8.10 -7.36 -2.14
C LYS A 268 9.39 -6.65 -2.49
N GLY A 269 9.97 -6.95 -3.66
CA GLY A 269 11.16 -6.29 -4.20
C GLY A 269 12.37 -6.23 -3.26
N LEU A 270 13.45 -5.64 -3.75
CA LEU A 270 14.63 -5.27 -2.98
C LEU A 270 14.49 -3.81 -2.54
N LEU A 271 14.63 -3.55 -1.24
CA LEU A 271 14.62 -2.18 -0.71
C LEU A 271 15.80 -1.40 -1.26
N VAL A 272 15.53 -0.22 -1.83
CA VAL A 272 16.56 0.72 -2.28
C VAL A 272 16.79 1.78 -1.21
N MET A 273 15.71 2.46 -0.81
CA MET A 273 15.75 3.54 0.17
C MET A 273 14.41 3.62 0.91
N SER A 274 14.44 3.90 2.21
CA SER A 274 13.28 4.18 3.04
C SER A 274 13.45 5.50 3.79
N ARG A 275 12.40 6.30 3.84
CA ARG A 275 12.30 7.49 4.68
C ARG A 275 11.11 7.34 5.61
N THR A 276 11.37 7.45 6.91
CA THR A 276 10.33 7.49 7.93
C THR A 276 10.22 8.90 8.52
N LEU A 277 9.03 9.45 8.48
CA LEU A 277 8.61 10.66 9.18
C LEU A 277 7.77 10.24 10.37
N ASP A 278 8.15 10.69 11.56
CA ASP A 278 7.43 10.41 12.79
C ASP A 278 7.34 11.70 13.59
N ALA A 279 6.11 12.14 13.87
CA ALA A 279 5.84 13.40 14.54
C ALA A 279 6.37 13.44 15.97
N GLU A 280 6.58 12.27 16.59
CA GLU A 280 7.07 12.16 17.97
C GLU A 280 8.58 11.89 18.04
N ALA A 281 9.24 11.64 16.89
CA ALA A 281 10.68 11.37 16.87
C ALA A 281 11.51 12.66 17.05
N PRO A 282 12.54 12.66 17.92
CA PRO A 282 13.37 13.85 18.19
C PRO A 282 14.21 14.29 16.98
N ARG A 283 14.42 13.40 16.00
CA ARG A 283 15.04 13.69 14.71
C ARG A 283 13.96 13.50 13.65
N GLY A 284 13.33 14.60 13.20
CA GLY A 284 12.08 14.60 12.42
C GLY A 284 12.02 13.76 11.13
N SER A 285 13.11 13.12 10.68
CA SER A 285 13.06 12.04 9.69
C SER A 285 14.23 11.06 9.81
N VAL A 286 13.98 9.76 9.65
CA VAL A 286 15.01 8.71 9.58
C VAL A 286 15.10 8.20 8.14
N LEU A 287 16.32 8.17 7.60
CA LEU A 287 16.61 7.57 6.29
C LEU A 287 17.28 6.21 6.50
N THR A 288 16.87 5.20 5.76
CA THR A 288 17.44 3.85 5.82
C THR A 288 17.71 3.35 4.41
N GLN A 289 18.95 2.96 4.15
CA GLN A 289 19.36 2.37 2.88
C GLN A 289 19.13 0.85 2.89
N GLY A 290 18.78 0.28 1.74
CA GLY A 290 18.67 -1.16 1.58
C GLY A 290 19.99 -1.90 1.81
N LYS A 291 19.88 -3.15 2.28
CA LYS A 291 21.00 -4.09 2.44
C LYS A 291 21.10 -4.95 1.17
N GLY A 292 21.66 -4.41 0.10
CA GLY A 292 21.87 -5.12 -1.17
C GLY A 292 23.16 -4.67 -1.82
N GLU A 293 23.79 -5.55 -2.61
CA GLU A 293 24.91 -5.15 -3.46
C GLU A 293 24.42 -4.12 -4.48
N ALA A 294 25.17 -3.02 -4.61
CA ALA A 294 24.82 -1.92 -5.49
C ALA A 294 25.17 -2.30 -6.94
N GLU A 295 24.39 -3.23 -7.50
CA GLU A 295 24.48 -3.61 -8.90
C GLU A 295 23.74 -2.59 -9.79
N PHE A 296 24.04 -2.56 -11.08
CA PHE A 296 23.23 -1.81 -12.04
C PHE A 296 21.87 -2.54 -12.20
N PRO A 297 20.70 -1.85 -12.13
CA PRO A 297 20.48 -0.40 -12.12
C PRO A 297 20.30 0.22 -10.72
N MET A 298 20.47 -0.54 -9.63
CA MET A 298 20.26 -0.10 -8.25
C MET A 298 21.09 1.13 -7.88
N CYS A 299 22.35 1.22 -8.32
CA CYS A 299 23.18 2.41 -8.17
C CYS A 299 22.52 3.70 -8.70
N HIS A 300 21.87 3.63 -9.85
CA HIS A 300 21.21 4.78 -10.47
C HIS A 300 20.00 5.24 -9.65
N LEU A 301 19.18 4.28 -9.21
CA LEU A 301 18.03 4.57 -8.34
C LEU A 301 18.48 5.17 -7.01
N MET A 302 19.55 4.63 -6.42
CA MET A 302 20.12 5.16 -5.18
C MET A 302 20.66 6.58 -5.36
N ALA A 303 21.38 6.85 -6.45
CA ALA A 303 21.89 8.19 -6.76
C ALA A 303 20.74 9.19 -6.88
N GLU A 304 19.64 8.80 -7.52
CA GLU A 304 18.44 9.63 -7.62
C GLU A 304 17.73 9.86 -6.27
N CYS A 305 17.81 8.93 -5.33
CA CYS A 305 17.27 9.12 -3.99
C CYS A 305 18.07 10.17 -3.19
N VAL A 306 19.38 10.31 -3.41
CA VAL A 306 20.26 11.13 -2.56
C VAL A 306 20.54 12.52 -3.15
N MET A 307 20.47 12.69 -4.47
CA MET A 307 20.72 13.98 -5.12
C MET A 307 19.65 15.01 -4.78
N ARG A 308 20.06 16.14 -4.16
CA ARG A 308 19.24 17.33 -3.89
C ARG A 308 19.34 18.35 -5.01
#